data_AF-A0A842MPN8-F1
#
_entry.id   AF-A0A842MPN8-F1
#
_cell.length_a   1.000
_cell.length_b   1.000
_cell.length_c   1.000
_cell.angle_alpha   90.00
_cell.angle_beta   90.00
_cell.angle_gamma   90.00
#
_symmetry.space_group_name_H-M   'P 1'
#
loop_
_entity.id
_entity.type
_entity.pdbx_description
1 polymer ?
#
loop_
_entity_poly.entity_id
_entity_poly.type
_entity_poly.pdbx_seq_one_letter_code
_entity_poly.pdbx_strand_id
1 'polypeptide(L)' 'MKINARIILCMLVVIAGIAYYLLWNLKYNAWTDIGIYSVTIFFVGFGVFGLLYSAIKTGKDKV' A
#
# COMPACT_ATOMS: atom_id res chain seq x y z
N MET A 1 16.34 3.38 7.87
CA MET A 1 14.92 3.32 8.27
C MET A 1 14.82 2.40 9.49
N LYS A 2 14.38 2.87 10.66
CA LYS A 2 14.12 1.97 11.80
C LYS A 2 12.81 1.26 11.54
N ILE A 3 12.84 -0.03 11.22
CA ILE A 3 11.63 -0.84 11.05
C ILE A 3 10.92 -0.91 12.40
N ASN A 4 9.67 -0.47 12.41
CA ASN A 4 8.78 -0.52 13.55
C ASN A 4 7.43 -1.09 13.11
N ALA A 5 6.56 -1.39 14.09
CA ALA A 5 5.26 -1.98 13.82
C ALA A 5 4.41 -1.16 12.83
N ARG A 6 4.55 0.18 12.82
CA ARG A 6 3.80 1.06 11.90
C ARG A 6 4.26 0.89 10.45
N ILE A 7 5.57 0.83 10.21
CA ILE A 7 6.13 0.60 8.88
C ILE A 7 5.74 -0.78 8.36
N ILE A 8 5.83 -1.81 9.22
CA ILE A 8 5.40 -3.18 8.87
C ILE A 8 3.91 -3.18 8.48
N LEU A 9 3.07 -2.49 9.25
CA LEU A 9 1.65 -2.35 8.93
C LEU A 9 1.45 -1.65 7.57
N CYS A 10 2.16 -0.56 7.29
CA CYS A 10 2.08 0.09 5.97
C CYS A 10 2.49 -0.85 4.84
N MET A 11 3.55 -1.65 5.00
CA MET A 11 3.95 -2.64 4.00
C MET A 11 2.87 -3.71 3.79
N LEU A 12 2.28 -4.23 4.87
CA LEU A 12 1.20 -5.22 4.80
C LEU A 12 -0.03 -4.67 4.09
N VAL A 13 -0.37 -3.39 4.32
CA VAL A 13 -1.48 -2.71 3.66
C VAL A 13 -1.24 -2.59 2.15
N VAL A 14 -0.02 -2.25 1.72
CA VAL A 14 0.34 -2.24 0.28
C VAL A 14 0.22 -3.64 -0.32
N ILE A 15 0.78 -4.65 0.35
CA ILE A 15 0.74 -6.04 -0.10
C ILE A 15 -0.71 -6.52 -0.23
N ALA A 16 -1.56 -6.20 0.75
CA ALA A 16 -2.98 -6.55 0.72
C ALA A 16 -3.70 -5.90 -0.47
N GLY A 17 -3.42 -4.63 -0.78
CA GLY A 17 -3.99 -3.94 -1.94
C GLY A 17 -3.60 -4.58 -3.28
N ILE A 18 -2.32 -4.96 -3.43
CA ILE A 18 -1.82 -5.65 -4.62
C ILE A 18 -2.41 -7.07 -4.72
N ALA A 19 -2.42 -7.82 -3.61
CA ALA A 19 -2.98 -9.17 -3.57
C ALA A 19 -4.48 -9.15 -3.91
N TYR A 20 -5.23 -8.20 -3.34
CA TYR A 20 -6.65 -7.99 -3.67
C TYR A 20 -6.84 -7.77 -5.17
N TYR A 21 -6.06 -6.85 -5.76
CA TYR A 21 -6.11 -6.58 -7.20
C TYR A 21 -5.87 -7.84 -8.02
N LEU A 22 -4.77 -8.55 -7.76
CA LEU A 22 -4.39 -9.73 -8.54
C LEU A 22 -5.39 -10.88 -8.39
N LEU A 23 -5.77 -11.21 -7.15
CA LEU A 23 -6.68 -12.32 -6.88
C LEU A 23 -8.08 -12.07 -7.48
N TRP A 24 -8.57 -10.83 -7.42
CA TRP A 24 -9.86 -10.50 -8.01
C TRP A 24 -9.84 -10.61 -9.53
N ASN A 25 -8.81 -10.06 -10.17
CA ASN A 25 -8.67 -10.10 -11.61
C ASN A 25 -8.45 -11.51 -12.16
N LEU A 26 -7.69 -12.35 -11.45
CA LEU A 26 -7.53 -13.75 -11.80
C LEU A 26 -8.85 -14.54 -11.69
N LYS A 27 -9.68 -14.22 -10.69
CA LYS A 27 -10.93 -14.95 -10.45
C LYS A 27 -12.07 -14.52 -11.37
N TYR A 28 -12.21 -13.22 -11.61
CA TYR A 28 -13.37 -12.64 -12.31
C TYR A 28 -13.03 -11.99 -13.65
N ASN A 29 -11.76 -12.00 -14.06
CA ASN A 29 -11.26 -11.40 -15.31
C ASN A 29 -11.61 -9.90 -15.44
N ALA A 30 -11.72 -9.19 -14.32
CA ALA A 30 -12.25 -7.84 -14.21
C ALA A 30 -11.16 -6.75 -14.28
N TRP A 31 -10.21 -6.90 -15.21
CA TRP A 31 -8.95 -6.11 -15.26
C TRP A 31 -9.12 -4.61 -15.33
N THR A 32 -10.27 -4.12 -15.81
CA THR A 32 -10.59 -2.70 -16.03
C THR A 32 -11.75 -2.21 -15.18
N ASP A 33 -12.14 -2.97 -14.15
CA ASP A 33 -13.26 -2.62 -13.28
C ASP A 33 -12.90 -1.47 -12.33
N ILE A 34 -13.67 -0.39 -12.44
CA ILE A 34 -13.47 0.85 -11.66
C ILE A 34 -13.63 0.63 -10.15
N GLY A 35 -14.48 -0.32 -9.75
CA GLY A 35 -14.68 -0.68 -8.34
C GLY A 35 -13.43 -1.31 -7.75
N ILE A 36 -12.78 -2.19 -8.51
CA ILE A 36 -11.54 -2.85 -8.07
C ILE A 36 -10.42 -1.83 -7.95
N TYR A 37 -10.27 -0.94 -8.94
CA TYR A 37 -9.29 0.14 -8.85
C TYR A 37 -9.54 1.07 -7.66
N SER A 38 -10.81 1.40 -7.36
CA SER A 38 -11.16 2.28 -6.24
C SER A 38 -10.75 1.68 -4.89
N VAL A 39 -10.87 0.37 -4.72
CA VAL A 39 -10.44 -0.32 -3.50
C VAL A 39 -8.90 -0.45 -3.48
N THR A 40 -8.29 -0.86 -4.60
CA THR A 40 -6.84 -1.03 -4.71
C THR A 40 -6.08 0.28 -4.47
N ILE A 41 -6.53 1.40 -5.06
CA ILE A 41 -5.85 2.70 -4.91
C ILE A 41 -5.92 3.18 -3.46
N PHE A 42 -6.97 2.83 -2.72
CA PHE A 42 -7.07 3.16 -1.30
C PHE A 42 -5.99 2.42 -0.50
N PHE A 43 -5.92 1.09 -0.62
CA PHE A 43 -4.91 0.30 0.09
C PHE A 43 -3.48 0.66 -0.33
N VAL A 44 -3.20 0.69 -1.63
CA VAL A 44 -1.86 0.98 -2.14
C VAL A 44 -1.47 2.43 -1.84
N GLY A 45 -2.37 3.38 -2.09
CA GLY A 45 -2.13 4.80 -1.85
C GLY A 45 -1.81 5.07 -0.39
N PHE A 46 -2.68 4.68 0.55
CA PHE A 46 -2.44 4.92 1.98
C PHE A 46 -1.18 4.20 2.49
N GLY A 47 -0.93 2.98 2.03
CA GLY A 47 0.28 2.24 2.38
C GLY A 47 1.55 2.93 1.89
N VAL A 48 1.58 3.37 0.63
CA VAL A 48 2.72 4.09 0.03
C VAL A 48 2.92 5.46 0.70
N PHE A 49 1.86 6.24 0.91
CA PHE A 49 1.97 7.53 1.60
C PHE A 49 2.47 7.37 3.05
N GLY A 50 2.03 6.34 3.76
CA GLY A 50 2.53 6.04 5.11
C GLY A 50 4.02 5.70 5.12
N LEU A 51 4.49 4.92 4.14
CA LEU A 51 5.91 4.60 3.98
C LEU A 51 6.73 5.85 3.63
N LEU A 52 6.27 6.67 2.69
CA LEU A 52 6.91 7.92 2.29
C LEU A 52 7.02 8.90 3.47
N TYR A 53 5.94 9.09 4.22
CA TYR A 53 5.93 9.94 5.40
C TYR A 53 6.96 9.46 6.45
N SER A 54 7.03 8.15 6.68
CA SER A 54 8.01 7.57 7.60
C SER A 54 9.46 7.74 7.11
N ALA A 55 9.68 7.66 5.79
CA ALA A 55 10.99 7.85 5.18
C ALA A 55 11.46 9.30 5.34
N ILE A 56 10.59 10.27 5.05
CA ILE A 56 10.89 11.71 5.20
C ILE A 56 11.16 12.06 6.66
N LYS A 57 10.33 11.58 7.60
CA LYS A 57 10.54 11.83 9.03
C LYS A 57 11.90 11.29 9.51
N THR A 58 12.26 10.07 9.11
CA THR A 58 13.57 9.49 9.44
C THR A 58 14.72 10.33 8.88
N GLY A 59 14.55 10.95 7.71
CA GLY A 59 15.55 11.85 7.12
C GLY A 59 15.74 13.14 7.91
N LYS A 60 14.64 13.75 8.41
CA LYS A 60 14.71 14.95 9.25
C LYS A 60 15.31 14.70 10.62
N ASP A 61 15.09 13.54 11.23
CA ASP A 61 15.65 13.18 12.54
C ASP A 61 17.19 12.96 12.52
N LYS A 62 17.81 12.94 11.33
CA LYS A 62 19.26 12.72 11.15
C LYS A 62 20.06 13.98 10.83
N VAL A 63 19.42 15.14 10.72
CA VAL A 63 20.03 16.47 10.46
C VAL A 63 19.93 17.29 11.74
#